data_AF-A0AAE3M6N1-F1
#
_entry.id   AF-A0AAE3M6N1-F1
#
_cell.length_a   1.000
_cell.length_b   1.000
_cell.length_c   1.000
_cell.angle_alpha   90.00
_cell.angle_beta   90.00
_cell.angle_gamma   90.00
#
_symmetry.space_group_name_H-M   'P 1'
#
loop_
_entity.id
_entity.type
_entity.pdbx_description
1 polymer ?
#
loop_
_entity_poly.entity_id
_entity_poly.type
_entity_poly.pdbx_seq_one_letter_code
_entity_poly.pdbx_strand_id
1 'polypeptide(L)' 'MTAKQTSTKSKTAQKKNISLDDIREKAQEIYENRISKGIEGDEISDWLQAEKELGVKK' A
#
# COMPACT_ATOMS: atom_id res chain seq x y z
N MET A 1 -0.75 32.38 -11.37
CA MET A 1 0.21 31.25 -11.38
C MET A 1 -0.12 30.36 -10.18
N THR A 2 -0.88 29.27 -10.36
CA THR A 2 -1.22 28.36 -9.25
C THR A 2 -0.29 27.14 -9.28
N ALA A 3 0.59 27.03 -8.28
CA ALA A 3 1.62 26.01 -8.20
C ALA A 3 1.02 24.69 -7.70
N LYS A 4 1.03 23.67 -8.57
CA LYS A 4 0.60 22.31 -8.28
C LYS A 4 1.73 21.62 -7.49
N GLN A 5 1.60 21.54 -6.17
CA GLN A 5 2.52 20.78 -5.32
C GLN A 5 2.35 19.29 -5.63
N THR A 6 3.24 18.77 -6.48
CA THR A 6 3.46 17.33 -6.64
C THR A 6 4.30 16.85 -5.46
N SER A 7 3.65 16.26 -4.47
CA SER A 7 4.31 15.55 -3.36
C SER A 7 5.04 14.30 -3.89
N THR A 8 6.33 14.44 -4.14
CA THR A 8 7.24 13.32 -4.44
C THR A 8 7.50 12.54 -3.15
N LYS A 9 6.77 11.43 -2.96
CA LYS A 9 7.00 10.47 -1.87
C LYS A 9 8.14 9.53 -2.27
N SER A 10 9.37 10.02 -2.20
CA SER A 10 10.58 9.22 -2.38
C SER A 10 10.76 8.31 -1.17
N LYS A 11 10.28 7.06 -1.22
CA LYS A 11 10.63 6.04 -0.22
C LYS A 11 11.89 5.31 -0.67
N THR A 12 13.00 5.72 -0.09
CA THR A 12 14.28 4.99 -0.04
C THR A 12 14.00 3.54 0.35
N ALA A 13 14.33 2.62 -0.57
CA ALA A 13 14.27 1.18 -0.34
C ALA A 13 15.40 0.76 0.61
N GLN A 14 15.18 0.98 1.91
CA GLN A 14 15.86 0.19 2.92
C GLN A 14 15.26 -1.22 2.87
N LYS A 15 16.11 -2.27 2.85
CA LYS A 15 15.66 -3.66 3.08
C LYS A 15 14.99 -3.70 4.44
N LYS A 16 13.68 -3.50 4.49
CA LYS A 16 12.88 -3.65 5.70
C LYS A 16 12.67 -5.15 5.89
N ASN A 17 12.94 -5.64 7.10
CA ASN A 17 12.32 -6.89 7.54
C ASN A 17 10.83 -6.58 7.63
N ILE A 18 10.09 -7.02 6.60
CA ILE A 18 8.66 -6.75 6.51
C ILE A 18 7.99 -7.60 7.59
N SER A 19 7.43 -6.95 8.61
CA SER A 19 6.65 -7.63 9.64
C SER A 19 5.23 -7.90 9.13
N LEU A 20 4.51 -8.81 9.78
CA LEU A 20 3.08 -9.01 9.53
C LEU A 20 2.28 -7.71 9.76
N ASP A 21 2.71 -6.88 10.71
CA ASP A 21 2.10 -5.56 10.94
C ASP A 21 2.26 -4.61 9.75
N ASP A 22 3.42 -4.61 9.07
CA ASP A 22 3.62 -3.78 7.87
C ASP A 22 2.68 -4.21 6.73
N ILE A 23 2.49 -5.54 6.57
CA ILE A 23 1.57 -6.09 5.57
C ILE A 23 0.13 -5.71 5.91
N ARG A 24 -0.25 -5.79 7.19
CA ARG A 24 -1.58 -5.41 7.66
C ARG A 24 -1.87 -3.93 7.43
N GLU A 25 -0.97 -3.04 7.83
CA GLU A 25 -1.12 -1.59 7.63
C GLU A 25 -1.26 -1.28 6.13
N LYS A 26 -0.46 -1.95 5.31
CA LYS A 26 -0.51 -1.76 3.86
C LYS A 26 -1.78 -2.32 3.22
N ALA A 27 -2.27 -3.46 3.68
CA ALA A 27 -3.54 -4.04 3.24
C ALA A 27 -4.73 -3.14 3.61
N GLN A 28 -4.70 -2.56 4.81
CA GLN A 28 -5.70 -1.59 5.24
C GLN A 28 -5.68 -0.32 4.37
N GLU A 29 -4.50 0.21 4.03
CA GLU A 29 -4.37 1.35 3.11
C GLU A 29 -4.97 1.04 1.73
N ILE A 30 -4.79 -0.20 1.24
CA ILE A 30 -5.38 -0.67 -0.03
C ILE A 30 -6.91 -0.77 0.10
N TYR A 31 -7.42 -1.35 1.18
CA TYR A 31 -8.85 -1.42 1.47
C TYR A 31 -9.50 -0.03 1.50
N GLU A 32 -8.96 0.92 2.26
CA GLU A 32 -9.50 2.28 2.38
C GLU A 32 -9.52 3.00 1.02
N ASN A 33 -8.46 2.83 0.22
CA ASN A 33 -8.38 3.38 -1.13
C ASN A 33 -9.42 2.73 -2.06
N ARG A 34 -9.64 1.42 -1.92
CA ARG A 34 -10.65 0.67 -2.68
C ARG A 34 -12.06 1.16 -2.35
N ILE A 35 -12.39 1.25 -1.06
CA ILE A 35 -13.67 1.77 -0.57
C ILE A 35 -13.89 3.22 -1.03
N SER A 36 -12.86 4.07 -0.90
CA SER A 36 -12.95 5.47 -1.36
C SER A 36 -13.21 5.60 -2.86
N LYS A 37 -12.81 4.60 -3.66
CA LYS A 37 -13.03 4.58 -5.11
C LYS A 37 -14.30 3.83 -5.52
N GLY A 38 -15.03 3.23 -4.56
CA GLY A 38 -16.19 2.39 -4.84
C GLY A 38 -15.83 1.13 -5.64
N ILE A 39 -14.61 0.63 -5.51
CA ILE A 39 -14.16 -0.58 -6.19
C ILE A 39 -14.56 -1.80 -5.34
N GLU A 40 -15.07 -2.83 -5.99
CA GLU A 40 -15.37 -4.10 -5.31
C GLU A 40 -14.08 -4.91 -5.12
N GLY A 41 -13.99 -5.61 -3.99
CA GLY A 41 -12.88 -6.49 -3.68
C GLY A 41 -12.98 -7.06 -2.26
N ASP A 42 -12.04 -7.94 -1.94
CA ASP A 42 -11.99 -8.65 -0.67
C ASP A 42 -10.68 -8.39 0.09
N GLU A 43 -10.75 -8.51 1.42
CA GLU A 43 -9.60 -8.34 2.33
C GLU A 43 -8.40 -9.23 1.93
N ILE A 44 -8.66 -10.45 1.44
CA ILE A 44 -7.64 -11.39 0.98
C ILE A 44 -6.86 -10.81 -0.22
N SER A 45 -7.58 -10.15 -1.14
CA SER A 45 -6.96 -9.54 -2.33
C SER A 45 -6.13 -8.32 -1.94
N ASP A 46 -6.62 -7.52 -0.98
CA ASP A 46 -5.89 -6.38 -0.45
C ASP A 46 -4.61 -6.83 0.29
N TRP A 47 -4.69 -7.93 1.04
CA TRP A 47 -3.53 -8.55 1.71
C TRP A 47 -2.48 -9.07 0.73
N LEU A 48 -2.90 -9.84 -0.28
CA LEU A 48 -1.99 -10.35 -1.31
C LEU A 48 -1.32 -9.21 -2.09
N GLN A 49 -2.05 -8.13 -2.34
CA GLN A 49 -1.51 -6.94 -2.97
C GLN A 49 -0.51 -6.22 -2.06
N ALA A 50 -0.77 -6.15 -0.75
CA ALA A 50 0.15 -5.60 0.23
C ALA A 50 1.46 -6.40 0.29
N GLU A 51 1.39 -7.73 0.34
CA GLU A 51 2.58 -8.61 0.29
C GLU A 51 3.40 -8.38 -0.98
N LYS A 52 2.73 -8.24 -2.12
CA LYS A 52 3.37 -7.96 -3.41
C LYS A 52 4.02 -6.58 -3.47
N GLU A 53 3.34 -5.54 -2.96
CA GLU A 53 3.89 -4.17 -2.90
C GLU A 53 5.06 -4.04 -1.94
N LEU A 54 5.00 -4.74 -0.81
CA LEU A 54 6.10 -4.79 0.15
C LEU A 54 7.26 -5.65 -0.35
N GLY A 55 7.04 -6.50 -1.36
CA GLY A 55 8.06 -7.38 -1.91
C GLY A 55 8.39 -8.55 -1.00
N VAL A 56 7.39 -9.02 -0.24
CA VAL A 56 7.46 -10.26 0.54
C VAL A 56 7.63 -11.41 -0.45
N LYS A 57 8.88 -11.76 -0.76
CA LYS A 57 9.20 -12.96 -1.51
C LYS A 57 9.22 -14.12 -0.53
N LYS A 58 8.29 -15.05 -0.73
CA LYS A 58 8.22 -16.33 -0.04
C LYS A 58 9.39 -17.23 -0.43
#